data_AF-A0A535S292-F1
#
_entry.id   AF-A0A535S292-F1
#
_cell.length_a   1.000
_cell.length_b   1.000
_cell.length_c   1.000
_cell.angle_alpha   90.00
_cell.angle_beta   90.00
_cell.angle_gamma   90.00
#
_symmetry.space_group_name_H-M   'P 1'
#
loop_
_entity.id
_entity.type
_entity.pdbx_description
1 polymer ?
#
loop_
_entity_poly.entity_id
_entity_poly.type
_entity_poly.pdbx_seq_one_letter_code
_entity_poly.pdbx_strand_id
1 'polypeptide(L)'
;MSFEVGFETIGNATVILHDRRPLLATDPWIAGPAYFGSWGLSHQIPAEQMEAIQKCEYVWISHGHPDHLSGDSLKLLSNKKVLVPDHVGARV
;
A
#
# COMPACT_ATOMS: atom_id res chain seq x y z
N MET A 1 15.93 -7.20 11.30
CA MET A 1 17.03 -6.86 10.37
C MET A 1 17.10 -5.35 10.26
N SER A 2 18.28 -4.73 10.36
CA SER A 2 18.44 -3.30 10.07
C SER A 2 18.56 -3.14 8.55
N PHE A 3 17.48 -2.78 7.88
CA PHE A 3 17.54 -2.46 6.46
C PHE A 3 18.27 -1.12 6.28
N GLU A 4 19.40 -1.04 5.57
CA GLU A 4 20.01 0.26 5.26
C GLU A 4 19.09 1.06 4.33
N VAL A 5 18.89 0.58 3.10
CA VAL A 5 17.88 1.02 2.13
C VAL A 5 17.45 -0.20 1.32
N GLY A 6 16.16 -0.37 1.05
CA GLY A 6 15.68 -1.50 0.26
C GLY A 6 14.18 -1.54 0.09
N PHE A 7 13.67 -2.60 -0.53
CA PHE A 7 12.24 -2.81 -0.67
C PHE A 7 11.85 -4.29 -0.68
N GLU A 8 10.60 -4.56 -0.32
CA GLU A 8 9.92 -5.84 -0.48
C GLU A 8 8.70 -5.64 -1.39
N THR A 9 8.39 -6.62 -2.23
CA THR A 9 7.13 -6.65 -3.01
C THR A 9 6.13 -7.56 -2.34
N ILE A 10 4.87 -7.13 -2.19
CA ILE A 10 3.87 -7.94 -1.48
C ILE A 10 2.45 -7.76 -2.02
N GLY A 11 2.08 -8.57 -3.01
CA GLY A 11 0.74 -8.56 -3.58
C GLY A 11 0.46 -7.34 -4.47
N ASN A 12 -0.08 -7.60 -5.66
CA ASN A 12 -0.38 -6.58 -6.68
C ASN A 12 0.74 -5.53 -6.84
N ALA A 13 0.40 -4.24 -6.70
CA ALA A 13 1.30 -3.10 -6.77
C ALA A 13 1.83 -2.63 -5.40
N THR A 14 1.67 -3.44 -4.35
CA THR A 14 2.13 -3.08 -3.01
C THR A 14 3.61 -3.38 -2.85
N VAL A 15 4.38 -2.30 -2.66
CA VAL A 15 5.81 -2.34 -2.31
C VAL A 15 5.99 -1.71 -0.94
N ILE A 16 6.78 -2.36 -0.08
CA ILE A 16 7.23 -1.81 1.19
C ILE A 16 8.65 -1.29 0.99
N LEU A 17 8.83 0.02 1.08
CA LEU A 17 10.14 0.67 1.02
C LEU A 17 10.69 0.87 2.42
N HIS A 18 11.99 0.62 2.58
CA HIS A 18 12.71 0.73 3.84
C HIS A 18 13.90 1.70 3.71
N ASP A 19 14.06 2.55 4.72
CA ASP A 19 15.30 3.27 5.05
C ASP A 19 15.43 3.20 6.57
N ARG A 20 16.29 2.29 7.06
CA ARG A 20 16.50 1.95 8.49
C ARG A 20 15.28 1.39 9.23
N ARG A 21 14.08 1.62 8.69
CA ARG A 21 12.76 1.18 9.14
C ARG A 21 11.81 1.13 7.93
N PRO A 22 10.66 0.44 8.02
CA PRO A 22 9.57 0.63 7.05
C PRO A 22 9.21 2.12 6.95
N LEU A 23 9.19 2.64 5.72
CA LEU A 23 9.06 4.06 5.45
C LEU A 23 7.79 4.36 4.63
N LEU A 24 7.62 3.67 3.51
CA LEU A 24 6.56 3.94 2.54
C LEU A 24 5.95 2.63 2.05
N ALA A 25 4.62 2.54 2.04
CA ALA A 25 3.89 1.50 1.33
C ALA A 25 3.21 2.07 0.07
N THR A 26 3.37 1.44 -1.08
CA THR A 26 2.69 1.86 -2.32
C THR A 26 1.39 1.11 -2.52
N ASP A 27 0.36 1.75 -3.07
CA ASP A 27 -0.88 1.14 -3.55
C ASP A 27 -1.36 -0.05 -2.70
N PRO A 28 -1.59 0.15 -1.38
CA PRO A 28 -1.84 -0.96 -0.48
C PRO A 28 -3.18 -1.60 -0.82
N TRP A 29 -3.14 -2.82 -1.36
CA TRP A 29 -4.30 -3.68 -1.50
C TRP A 29 -4.11 -4.92 -0.61
N ILE A 30 -4.34 -4.72 0.68
CA ILE A 30 -4.00 -5.66 1.76
C ILE A 30 -5.23 -6.25 2.46
N ALA A 31 -6.42 -5.73 2.14
CA ALA A 31 -7.70 -6.19 2.66
C ALA A 31 -8.82 -5.95 1.64
N GLY A 32 -9.83 -6.81 1.70
CA GLY A 32 -11.03 -6.72 0.86
C GLY A 32 -10.78 -7.03 -0.63
N PRO A 33 -11.83 -7.35 -1.40
CA PRO A 33 -11.72 -7.50 -2.84
C PRO A 33 -11.85 -6.15 -3.58
N ALA A 34 -11.36 -6.10 -4.81
CA ALA A 34 -11.56 -5.01 -5.76
C ALA A 34 -12.75 -5.30 -6.69
N TYR A 35 -13.17 -4.28 -7.44
CA TYR A 35 -14.21 -4.39 -8.50
C TYR A 35 -15.47 -5.15 -8.05
N PHE A 36 -16.07 -4.71 -6.94
CA PHE A 36 -17.30 -5.27 -6.37
C PHE A 36 -17.21 -6.78 -6.05
N GLY A 37 -16.03 -7.27 -5.65
CA GLY A 37 -15.85 -8.67 -5.29
C GLY A 37 -15.36 -9.57 -6.41
N SER A 38 -15.29 -9.07 -7.65
CA SER A 38 -14.89 -9.89 -8.81
C SER A 38 -13.39 -10.20 -8.86
N TRP A 39 -12.57 -9.42 -8.15
CA TRP A 39 -11.13 -9.65 -8.04
C TRP A 39 -10.70 -9.62 -6.58
N GLY A 40 -10.20 -10.75 -6.07
CA GLY A 40 -9.68 -10.87 -4.71
C GLY A 40 -8.16 -11.11 -4.67
N LEU A 41 -7.61 -11.06 -3.46
CA LEU A 41 -6.21 -11.43 -3.20
C LEU A 41 -6.03 -12.94 -3.39
N SER A 42 -5.02 -13.35 -4.17
CA SER A 42 -4.72 -14.76 -4.40
C SER A 42 -4.09 -15.44 -3.18
N HIS A 43 -3.44 -14.66 -2.31
CA HIS A 43 -2.75 -15.12 -1.11
C HIS A 43 -2.99 -14.15 0.05
N GLN A 44 -2.84 -14.65 1.27
CA GLN A 44 -2.83 -13.79 2.45
C GLN A 44 -1.49 -13.05 2.55
N ILE A 45 -1.56 -11.79 3.00
CA ILE A 45 -0.37 -11.02 3.35
C ILE A 45 0.23 -11.62 4.62
N PRO A 46 1.51 -12.05 4.65
CA PRO A 46 2.10 -12.58 5.85
C PRO A 46 2.17 -11.52 6.96
N ALA A 47 2.15 -11.98 8.22
CA ALA A 47 2.04 -11.10 9.38
C ALA A 47 3.17 -10.07 9.48
N GLU A 48 4.40 -10.45 9.12
CA GLU A 48 5.57 -9.56 9.14
C GLU A 48 5.42 -8.39 8.15
N GLN A 49 5.01 -8.66 6.91
CA GLN A 49 4.75 -7.62 5.91
C GLN A 49 3.54 -6.76 6.30
N MET A 50 2.48 -7.36 6.85
CA MET A 50 1.33 -6.60 7.35
C MET A 50 1.75 -5.62 8.47
N GLU A 51 2.58 -6.06 9.42
CA GLU A 51 3.14 -5.21 10.46
C GLU A 51 4.05 -4.11 9.88
N ALA A 52 4.89 -4.44 8.90
CA ALA A 52 5.76 -3.48 8.23
C ALA A 52 4.97 -2.40 7.48
N ILE A 53 3.90 -2.77 6.77
CA ILE A 53 2.97 -1.83 6.10
C ILE A 53 2.32 -0.90 7.12
N GLN A 54 1.84 -1.43 8.24
CA GLN A 54 1.23 -0.63 9.30
C GLN A 54 2.22 0.33 10.01
N LYS A 55 3.52 0.00 9.99
CA LYS A 55 4.60 0.84 10.54
C LYS A 55 5.12 1.90 9.58
N CYS A 56 4.84 1.78 8.28
CA CYS A 56 5.24 2.81 7.30
C CYS A 56 4.67 4.17 7.69
N GLU A 57 5.44 5.24 7.54
CA GLU A 57 4.95 6.60 7.84
C GLU A 57 4.07 7.13 6.70
N TYR A 58 4.42 6.76 5.48
CA TYR A 58 3.79 7.22 4.26
C TYR A 58 3.04 6.09 3.56
N VAL A 59 1.97 6.46 2.87
CA VAL A 59 1.30 5.62 1.87
C VAL A 59 1.31 6.38 0.55
N TRP A 60 1.75 5.75 -0.53
CA TRP A 60 1.69 6.30 -1.88
C TRP A 60 0.52 5.68 -2.61
N ILE A 61 -0.33 6.50 -3.23
CA ILE A 61 -1.39 6.06 -4.13
C ILE A 61 -1.09 6.58 -5.53
N SER A 62 -0.94 5.69 -6.49
CA SER A 62 -0.57 6.03 -7.87
C SER A 62 -1.74 6.56 -8.71
N HIS A 63 -2.96 6.01 -8.54
CA HIS A 63 -4.17 6.40 -9.27
C HIS A 63 -5.45 5.81 -8.65
N GLY A 64 -6.63 6.19 -9.16
CA GLY A 64 -7.94 5.86 -8.59
C GLY A 64 -8.53 4.47 -8.87
N HIS A 65 -7.80 3.49 -9.43
CA HIS A 65 -8.35 2.15 -9.63
C HIS A 65 -8.49 1.38 -8.30
N PRO A 66 -9.57 0.59 -8.08
CA PRO A 66 -9.83 -0.06 -6.79
C PRO A 66 -8.73 -1.01 -6.26
N ASP A 67 -7.93 -1.61 -7.13
CA ASP A 67 -6.80 -2.48 -6.78
C ASP A 67 -5.51 -1.70 -6.42
N HIS A 68 -5.54 -0.37 -6.55
CA HIS A 68 -4.50 0.57 -6.11
C HIS A 68 -4.99 1.50 -4.98
N LEU A 69 -6.22 2.01 -5.10
CA LEU A 69 -6.93 2.81 -4.12
C LEU A 69 -7.99 1.96 -3.38
N SER A 70 -7.51 1.01 -2.57
CA SER A 70 -8.38 0.12 -1.80
C SER A 70 -8.92 0.83 -0.55
N GLY A 71 -10.22 1.12 -0.53
CA GLY A 71 -10.88 1.75 0.63
C GLY A 71 -10.79 0.92 1.91
N ASP A 72 -10.83 -0.41 1.80
CA ASP A 72 -10.70 -1.30 2.96
C ASP A 72 -9.28 -1.29 3.53
N SER A 73 -8.27 -1.23 2.66
CA SER A 73 -6.88 -1.08 3.08
C SER A 73 -6.62 0.29 3.71
N LEU A 74 -7.18 1.37 3.14
CA LEU A 74 -7.04 2.72 3.67
C LEU A 74 -7.69 2.89 5.05
N LYS A 75 -8.77 2.18 5.38
CA LYS A 75 -9.34 2.20 6.73
C LYS A 75 -8.31 1.72 7.77
N LEU A 76 -7.55 0.67 7.45
CA LEU A 76 -6.50 0.12 8.31
C LEU A 76 -5.27 1.03 8.42
N LEU A 77 -5.10 1.95 7.46
CA LEU A 77 -3.96 2.86 7.36
C LEU A 77 -4.37 4.33 7.54
N SER A 78 -5.52 4.58 8.17
CA SER A 78 -6.16 5.91 8.26
C SER A 78 -5.35 6.98 9.00
N ASN A 79 -4.34 6.58 9.77
CA ASN A 79 -3.44 7.49 10.50
C ASN A 79 -2.13 7.82 9.76
N LYS A 80 -2.02 7.47 8.47
CA LYS A 80 -0.80 7.66 7.67
C LYS A 80 -0.87 8.93 6.82
N LYS A 81 0.32 9.44 6.45
CA LYS A 81 0.42 10.53 5.47
C LYS A 81 0.26 9.94 4.08
N VAL A 82 -0.81 10.30 3.39
CA VAL A 82 -1.06 9.85 2.02
C VAL A 82 -0.41 10.80 1.05
N LEU A 83 0.44 10.24 0.19
CA LEU A 83 1.09 10.90 -0.93
C LEU A 83 0.34 10.51 -2.21
N VAL A 84 -0.01 11.51 -3.01
CA VAL A 84 -0.65 11.34 -4.32
C VAL A 84 0.14 12.12 -5.36
N PRO A 85 0.22 11.64 -6.61
CA PRO A 85 0.84 12.40 -7.68
C PRO A 85 0.07 13.69 -7.99
N ASP A 86 0.82 14.71 -8.38
CA ASP A 86 0.26 15.92 -8.99
C ASP A 86 -0.12 15.62 -10.44
N HIS A 87 -1.29 15.04 -10.64
CA HIS A 87 -1.75 14.64 -11.96
C HIS A 87 -2.01 15.85 -12.86
N VAL A 88 -1.54 15.76 -14.11
CA VAL A 88 -1.73 16.82 -15.12
C VAL A 88 -3.22 17.09 -15.32
N GLY A 89 -3.62 18.34 -15.07
CA GLY A 89 -5.01 18.78 -15.22
C GLY A 89 -5.95 18.35 -14.10
N ALA A 90 -5.42 18.04 -12.91
CA ALA A 90 -6.19 17.71 -11.70
C ALA A 90 -7.16 16.53 -11.84
N ARG A 91 -6.82 15.56 -12.71
CA ARG A 91 -7.57 14.31 -12.86
C ARG A 91 -6.93 13.22 -12.01
N VAL A 92 -7.70 12.65 -11.09
CA VAL A 92 -7.33 11.44 -10.30
C VAL A 92 -7.74 10.19 -11.06
#